data_AF-A0A826I093-F1
#
_entry.id   AF-A0A826I093-F1
#
_cell.length_a   1.000
_cell.length_b   1.000
_cell.length_c   1.000
_cell.angle_alpha   90.00
_cell.angle_beta   90.00
_cell.angle_gamma   90.00
#
_symmetry.space_group_name_H-M   'P 1'
#
loop_
_entity.id
_entity.type
_entity.pdbx_description
1 polymer ?
#
loop_
_entity_poly.entity_id
_entity_poly.type
_entity_poly.pdbx_seq_one_letter_code
_entity_poly.pdbx_strand_id
1 'polypeptide(L)' 'MDADYAAKMTAFDMKGIVMNEETKQTYIMLADQYLVVFSHLISEGNSQSFAHEAAANMLRAQYEAYAERSDA' A
#
# COMPACT_ATOMS: atom_id res chain seq x y z
N MET A 1 -3.07 -5.17 18.38
CA MET A 1 -2.55 -4.30 17.31
C MET A 1 -1.72 -3.22 17.97
N ASP A 2 -0.41 -3.25 17.77
CA ASP A 2 0.52 -2.34 18.45
C ASP A 2 0.32 -0.90 17.99
N ALA A 3 0.23 0.02 18.95
CA ALA A 3 0.08 1.46 18.74
C ALA A 3 1.19 2.05 17.84
N ASP A 4 2.32 1.35 17.73
CA ASP A 4 3.47 1.71 16.90
C ASP A 4 3.18 1.57 15.39
N TYR A 5 2.26 0.68 15.00
CA TYR A 5 1.86 0.48 13.61
C TYR A 5 0.94 1.63 13.12
N ALA A 6 0.03 2.10 13.97
CA ALA A 6 -0.78 3.28 13.70
C ALA A 6 0.07 4.54 13.58
N ALA A 7 1.06 4.72 14.47
CA ALA A 7 1.97 5.86 14.43
C ALA A 7 2.81 5.94 13.13
N LYS A 8 3.19 4.78 12.56
CA LYS A 8 3.92 4.70 11.28
C LYS A 8 3.03 5.04 10.08
N MET A 9 1.75 4.65 10.09
CA MET A 9 0.77 5.13 9.10
C MET A 9 0.56 6.64 9.21
N THR A 10 0.50 7.20 10.43
CA THR A 10 0.38 8.66 10.64
C THR A 10 1.64 9.42 10.23
N ALA A 11 2.81 8.79 10.25
CA ALA A 11 4.05 9.42 9.79
C ALA A 11 4.06 9.68 8.27
N PHE A 12 3.33 8.91 7.47
CA PHE A 12 3.09 9.22 6.05
C PHE A 12 2.29 10.51 5.86
N ASP A 13 1.52 10.93 6.87
CA ASP A 13 0.71 12.15 6.88
C ASP A 13 1.56 13.42 7.21
N MET A 14 2.83 13.29 7.61
CA MET A 14 3.64 14.42 8.12
C MET A 14 4.75 14.96 7.20
N LYS A 15 4.82 14.52 5.93
CA LYS A 15 5.78 15.07 4.94
C LYS A 15 5.17 16.03 3.90
N GLY A 16 4.11 16.75 4.29
CA GLY A 16 3.70 17.98 3.60
C GLY A 16 2.78 17.79 2.39
N ILE A 17 2.16 16.63 2.21
CA ILE A 17 1.11 16.45 1.22
C ILE A 17 -0.23 16.59 1.95
N VAL A 18 -0.89 17.74 1.79
CA VAL A 18 -2.30 17.88 2.19
C VAL A 18 -3.10 17.00 1.22
N MET A 19 -3.29 15.74 1.60
CA MET A 19 -4.12 14.80 0.86
C MET A 19 -5.58 15.01 1.25
N ASN A 20 -6.46 15.10 0.25
CA ASN A 20 -7.90 15.05 0.51
C ASN A 20 -8.26 13.65 1.07
N GLU A 21 -9.40 13.56 1.75
CA GLU A 21 -9.80 12.33 2.46
C GLU A 21 -9.86 11.11 1.52
N GLU A 22 -10.32 11.31 0.29
CA GLU A 22 -10.36 10.27 -0.75
C GLU A 22 -8.97 9.73 -1.10
N THR A 23 -7.99 10.61 -1.26
CA THR A 23 -6.60 10.24 -1.52
C THR A 23 -6.00 9.49 -0.34
N LYS A 24 -6.28 9.92 0.90
CA LYS A 24 -5.83 9.22 2.11
C LYS A 24 -6.39 7.80 2.18
N GLN A 25 -7.70 7.64 1.98
CA GLN A 25 -8.34 6.32 1.99
C GLN A 25 -7.78 5.42 0.88
N THR A 26 -7.52 5.98 -0.30
CA THR A 26 -6.87 5.24 -1.40
C THR A 26 -5.49 4.72 -1.00
N TYR A 27 -4.64 5.56 -0.40
CA TYR A 27 -3.33 5.12 0.07
C TYR A 27 -3.39 4.11 1.21
N ILE A 28 -4.33 4.25 2.14
CA ILE A 28 -4.56 3.26 3.21
C ILE A 28 -4.94 1.91 2.60
N MET A 29 -5.89 1.89 1.67
CA MET A 29 -6.29 0.65 0.98
C MET A 29 -5.12 -0.01 0.25
N LEU A 30 -4.32 0.77 -0.48
CA LEU A 30 -3.13 0.26 -1.17
C LEU A 30 -2.09 -0.28 -0.18
N ALA A 31 -1.86 0.40 0.95
CA ALA A 31 -0.94 -0.07 1.97
C ALA A 31 -1.38 -1.39 2.62
N ASP A 32 -2.67 -1.52 2.95
CA ASP A 32 -3.25 -2.76 3.49
C ASP A 32 -3.10 -3.91 2.50
N GLN A 33 -3.39 -3.65 1.22
CA GLN A 33 -3.32 -4.67 0.18
C GLN A 33 -1.90 -5.16 -0.07
N TYR A 34 -0.92 -4.24 -0.04
CA TYR A 34 0.50 -4.60 -0.08
C TYR A 34 0.86 -5.52 1.10
N LEU A 35 0.42 -5.21 2.32
CA LEU A 35 0.77 -6.01 3.49
C LEU A 35 0.13 -7.39 3.48
N VAL A 36 -1.10 -7.52 2.98
CA VAL A 36 -1.77 -8.81 2.81
C VAL A 36 -0.96 -9.69 1.85
N VAL A 37 -0.62 -9.18 0.66
CA VAL A 37 0.13 -9.94 -0.35
C VAL A 37 1.53 -10.28 0.16
N PHE A 38 2.24 -9.30 0.72
CA PHE A 38 3.57 -9.50 1.27
C PHE A 38 3.56 -10.57 2.36
N SER A 39 2.66 -10.45 3.34
CA SER A 39 2.58 -11.39 4.47
C SER A 39 2.22 -12.80 4.02
N HIS A 40 1.33 -12.92 3.03
CA HIS A 40 1.00 -14.21 2.42
C HIS A 40 2.22 -14.85 1.76
N LEU A 41 2.95 -14.12 0.91
CA LEU A 41 4.14 -14.63 0.23
C LEU A 41 5.25 -15.03 1.21
N ILE A 42 5.44 -14.26 2.29
CA ILE A 42 6.34 -14.63 3.38
C ILE A 42 5.88 -15.92 4.07
N SER A 43 4.58 -16.07 4.33
CA SER A 43 4.02 -17.27 4.98
C SER A 43 4.19 -18.53 4.13
N GLU A 44 4.25 -18.39 2.81
CA GLU A 44 4.54 -19.48 1.86
C GLU A 44 6.03 -19.82 1.76
N GLY A 45 6.90 -19.07 2.46
CA GLY A 45 8.34 -19.29 2.47
C GLY A 45 9.12 -18.59 1.36
N ASN A 46 8.50 -17.63 0.66
CA ASN A 46 9.23 -16.83 -0.33
C ASN A 46 10.23 -15.88 0.31
N SER A 47 11.23 -15.46 -0.47
CA SER A 47 12.18 -14.45 -0.02
C SER A 47 11.51 -13.09 0.19
N GLN A 48 12.01 -12.30 1.15
CA GLN A 48 11.54 -10.93 1.36
C GLN A 48 11.64 -10.06 0.11
N SER A 49 12.71 -10.22 -0.68
CA SER A 49 12.88 -9.46 -1.93
C SER A 49 11.79 -9.77 -2.94
N PHE A 50 11.50 -11.06 -3.15
CA PHE A 50 10.44 -11.49 -4.06
C PHE A 50 9.06 -11.04 -3.58
N ALA A 51 8.77 -11.23 -2.29
CA ALA A 51 7.50 -10.82 -1.71
C ALA A 51 7.27 -9.31 -1.82
N HIS A 52 8.32 -8.51 -1.62
CA HIS A 52 8.27 -7.06 -1.79
C HIS A 52 8.00 -6.66 -3.24
N GLU A 53 8.76 -7.23 -4.18
CA GLU A 53 8.62 -6.93 -5.61
C GLU A 53 7.24 -7.31 -6.15
N ALA A 54 6.74 -8.49 -5.79
CA ALA A 54 5.41 -8.94 -6.20
C ALA A 54 4.30 -8.02 -5.64
N ALA A 55 4.35 -7.70 -4.35
CA ALA A 55 3.36 -6.82 -3.72
C ALA A 55 3.41 -5.40 -4.31
N ALA A 56 4.60 -4.84 -4.56
CA ALA A 56 4.76 -3.52 -5.17
C ALA A 56 4.27 -3.49 -6.63
N ASN A 57 4.54 -4.53 -7.42
CA ASN A 57 4.05 -4.65 -8.79
C ASN A 57 2.53 -4.72 -8.85
N MET A 58 1.89 -5.43 -7.91
CA MET A 58 0.43 -5.47 -7.79
C MET A 58 -0.14 -4.08 -7.48
N LEU A 59 0.45 -3.32 -6.56
CA LEU A 59 0.01 -1.95 -6.29
C LEU A 59 0.14 -1.06 -7.51
N ARG A 60 1.26 -1.16 -8.25
CA ARG A 60 1.48 -0.35 -9.44
C ARG A 60 0.41 -0.63 -10.50
N ALA A 61 0.11 -1.90 -10.76
CA ALA A 61 -0.92 -2.29 -11.71
C ALA A 61 -2.31 -1.80 -11.30
N GLN A 62 -2.64 -1.81 -10.01
CA GLN A 62 -3.92 -1.28 -9.52
C GLN A 62 -4.03 0.23 -9.63
N TYR A 63 -2.93 0.95 -9.34
CA TYR A 63 -2.89 2.39 -9.49
C TYR A 63 -3.01 2.81 -10.96
N GLU A 64 -2.30 2.12 -11.86
CA GLU A 64 -2.42 2.32 -13.32
C GLU A 64 -3.86 2.07 -13.79
N ALA A 65 -4.50 0.98 -13.36
CA ALA A 65 -5.90 0.69 -13.70
C ALA A 65 -6.89 1.73 -13.12
N TYR A 66 -6.59 2.32 -11.96
CA TYR A 66 -7.41 3.39 -11.38
C TYR A 66 -7.27 4.70 -12.18
N ALA A 67 -6.05 5.06 -12.56
CA ALA A 67 -5.76 6.26 -13.35
C ALA A 67 -6.40 6.20 -14.75
N GLU A 68 -6.34 5.05 -15.43
CA GLU A 68 -7.00 4.85 -16.73
C GLU A 68 -8.52 5.01 -16.65
N ARG A 69 -9.12 4.66 -15.51
CA ARG A 69 -10.56 4.77 -15.29
C ARG A 69 -11.03 6.17 -14.89
N SER A 70 -10.14 7.02 -14.36
CA SER A 70 -10.43 8.42 -14.07
C SER A 70 -10.32 9.34 -15.28
N ASP A 71 -9.61 8.93 -16.33
CA ASP A 71 -9.46 9.66 -17.58
C ASP A 71 -10.50 9.28 -18.67
N ALA A 72 -11.38 8.31 -18.39
CA ALA A 72 -12.43 7.79 -19.28
C ALA A 72 -13.84 8.29 -18.90
#